data_AF-A0A809SEV3-F1
#
_entry.id   AF-A0A809SEV3-F1
#
_cell.length_a   1.000
_cell.length_b   1.000
_cell.length_c   1.000
_cell.angle_alpha   90.00
_cell.angle_beta   90.00
_cell.angle_gamma   90.00
#
_symmetry.space_group_name_H-M   'P 1'
#
loop_
_entity.id
_entity.type
_entity.pdbx_description
1 polymer ?
#
loop_
_entity_poly.entity_id
_entity_poly.type
_entity_poly.pdbx_seq_one_letter_code
_entity_poly.pdbx_strand_id
1 'polypeptide(L)'
;MQDLGHENTLKCLVKMNRIKKLKSILLLTSISTITSLSAVSCFYNNDRTVKYAREFVKENGFKVKDRVITNNAKLQNFENELYNSKYLSYTFENVGLKYEKDFQISNSHFLTAIGDFVEPVSENILINETKLNNFKENLNQIKSSYTGNNQTHLDLFESNEQIYQKLINDISSLRDKVLEYKNYNLSNNESKKTFSIIAKYKFKESESSDLNKIEREIQRLIPSINNVMYYNITDYSQVITLQQITDIVKNFVKNTPLAIYYQTYLDNLKNTNSAFDPFRKVIEYNKADSSFKISLIDWTISNNIDSTLFNISLDNLNKENEKLSYPQIDGIKSLKTLWTTFKTVSPSYALFPENSDKHLESIRNGIRDGFGPIYLALGINESSQQETDDFKIFSKKLNDKEKEEFLSKPYEFIENNLDILFYISAYNDKKVELDRSKQDLEKEQSSTRRLSLRRTIDRNEKLIAKFESDLLKLTQSINTVKSNQESQTNKNKAQEFIDKFKSNSLVANDIERIKKLIKDGLDTKKTSQFALADLFAKLLFLNKVYQAQSVKGLRVNGNQEELTYWVEFLDAKTNTKKLFDVYGIYKASQSNSNVSIDDYIFDGLSTKFKKLDSSNSMF
;
A
#
# COMPACT_ATOMS: atom_id res chain seq x y z
N MET A 1 21.71 -1.91 35.66
CA MET A 1 20.42 -1.69 34.96
C MET A 1 19.84 -3.03 34.51
N GLN A 2 19.55 -3.94 35.45
CA GLN A 2 18.91 -5.23 35.20
C GLN A 2 17.91 -5.44 36.35
N ASP A 3 16.65 -5.01 36.16
CA ASP A 3 15.51 -5.53 36.93
C ASP A 3 14.12 -5.00 36.51
N LEU A 4 14.04 -4.05 35.56
CA LEU A 4 12.75 -3.59 35.01
C LEU A 4 12.06 -4.62 34.07
N GLY A 5 12.76 -5.69 33.72
CA GLY A 5 12.27 -6.73 32.81
C GLY A 5 11.36 -7.75 33.49
N HIS A 6 11.60 -8.12 34.75
CA HIS A 6 10.93 -9.28 35.37
C HIS A 6 9.52 -8.97 35.89
N GLU A 7 9.28 -7.75 36.37
CA GLU A 7 8.00 -7.34 36.96
C GLU A 7 6.88 -7.17 35.91
N ASN A 8 7.24 -6.75 34.70
CA ASN A 8 6.31 -6.60 33.57
C ASN A 8 5.87 -7.96 33.00
N THR A 9 6.75 -8.96 33.00
CA THR A 9 6.45 -10.33 32.55
C THR A 9 5.43 -11.02 33.46
N LEU A 10 5.55 -10.83 34.78
CA LEU A 10 4.62 -11.39 35.77
C LEU A 10 3.22 -10.74 35.67
N LYS A 11 3.13 -9.41 35.51
CA LYS A 11 1.83 -8.73 35.34
C LYS A 11 1.11 -9.17 34.05
N CYS A 12 1.86 -9.49 32.99
CA CYS A 12 1.30 -9.97 31.72
C CYS A 12 0.76 -11.41 31.80
N LEU A 13 1.48 -12.32 32.49
CA LEU A 13 1.03 -13.70 32.75
C LEU A 13 -0.26 -13.74 33.59
N VAL A 14 -0.37 -12.85 34.58
CA VAL A 14 -1.58 -12.73 35.41
C VAL A 14 -2.79 -12.24 34.59
N LYS A 15 -2.57 -11.33 33.62
CA LYS A 15 -3.63 -10.80 32.74
C LYS A 15 -4.08 -11.83 31.69
N MET A 16 -3.17 -12.62 31.11
CA MET A 16 -3.52 -13.72 30.19
C MET A 16 -4.27 -14.87 30.88
N ASN A 17 -3.94 -15.20 32.14
CA ASN A 17 -4.69 -16.20 32.90
C ASN A 17 -6.10 -15.74 33.31
N ARG A 18 -6.30 -14.43 33.56
CA ARG A 18 -7.65 -13.87 33.80
C ARG A 18 -8.52 -13.87 32.54
N ILE A 19 -7.95 -13.66 31.35
CA ILE A 19 -8.68 -13.71 30.07
C ILE A 19 -9.09 -15.15 29.71
N LYS A 20 -8.32 -16.17 30.10
CA LYS A 20 -8.71 -17.58 29.89
C LYS A 20 -9.89 -18.01 30.78
N LYS A 21 -10.08 -17.43 31.97
CA LYS A 21 -11.20 -17.76 32.87
C LYS A 21 -12.51 -17.01 32.56
N LEU A 22 -12.50 -16.02 31.67
CA LEU A 22 -13.67 -15.21 31.30
C LEU A 22 -14.32 -15.60 29.96
N LYS A 23 -13.91 -16.72 29.35
CA LYS A 23 -14.47 -17.23 28.09
C LYS A 23 -15.74 -18.10 28.23
N SER A 24 -16.44 -18.03 29.37
CA SER A 24 -17.55 -18.95 29.66
C SER A 24 -18.91 -18.30 29.92
N ILE A 25 -19.13 -17.01 29.61
CA ILE A 25 -20.46 -16.41 29.75
C ILE A 25 -20.78 -15.47 28.57
N LEU A 26 -21.71 -15.97 27.74
CA LEU A 26 -22.64 -15.31 26.81
C LEU A 26 -22.15 -14.66 25.49
N LEU A 27 -22.59 -15.31 24.40
CA LEU A 27 -22.80 -14.77 23.05
C LEU A 27 -23.76 -13.57 23.06
N LEU A 28 -23.38 -12.48 22.38
CA LEU A 28 -24.12 -11.74 21.34
C LEU A 28 -23.55 -10.31 21.20
N THR A 29 -23.53 -9.81 19.96
CA THR A 29 -23.08 -8.50 19.46
C THR A 29 -21.63 -8.40 18.96
N SER A 30 -21.53 -8.41 17.63
CA SER A 30 -20.60 -7.64 16.78
C SER A 30 -19.31 -7.11 17.44
N ILE A 31 -18.20 -7.84 17.30
CA ILE A 31 -16.86 -7.28 17.46
C ILE A 31 -16.17 -7.29 16.09
N SER A 32 -16.19 -6.10 15.50
CA SER A 32 -15.33 -5.63 14.42
C SER A 32 -13.84 -5.93 14.66
N THR A 33 -13.21 -6.61 13.69
CA THR A 33 -11.85 -6.36 13.16
C THR A 33 -10.75 -5.91 14.15
N ILE A 34 -10.11 -6.84 14.88
CA ILE A 34 -8.87 -6.59 15.65
C ILE A 34 -7.59 -7.10 14.93
N THR A 35 -7.66 -7.60 13.70
CA THR A 35 -6.54 -8.35 13.09
C THR A 35 -5.46 -7.51 12.38
N SER A 36 -5.18 -6.29 12.83
CA SER A 36 -3.85 -5.66 12.58
C SER A 36 -3.22 -5.04 13.84
N LEU A 37 -3.87 -5.15 15.00
CA LEU A 37 -3.23 -4.95 16.30
C LEU A 37 -2.53 -6.23 16.78
N SER A 38 -2.71 -7.35 16.08
CA SER A 38 -2.40 -8.70 16.54
C SER A 38 -0.91 -9.08 16.54
N ALA A 39 0.00 -8.21 16.12
CA ALA A 39 1.44 -8.44 16.23
C ALA A 39 2.19 -7.40 17.08
N VAL A 40 1.47 -6.50 17.77
CA VAL A 40 2.11 -5.62 18.77
C VAL A 40 2.01 -6.31 20.13
N SER A 41 2.98 -7.19 20.38
CA SER A 41 3.25 -7.75 21.71
C SER A 41 3.12 -6.66 22.79
N CYS A 42 2.62 -7.01 23.98
CA CYS A 42 2.47 -6.08 25.11
C CYS A 42 3.77 -5.34 25.48
N PHE A 43 4.93 -5.85 25.04
CA PHE A 43 6.24 -5.19 25.18
C PHE A 43 6.34 -3.83 24.44
N TYR A 44 5.51 -3.60 23.42
CA TYR A 44 5.60 -2.41 22.56
C TYR A 44 4.44 -1.43 22.74
N ASN A 45 3.62 -1.61 23.77
CA ASN A 45 2.52 -0.69 24.11
C ASN A 45 2.97 0.76 24.32
N ASN A 46 4.24 0.95 24.69
CA ASN A 46 4.82 2.25 24.99
C ASN A 46 5.57 2.88 23.81
N ASP A 47 5.72 2.18 22.69
CA ASP A 47 6.36 2.72 21.48
C ASP A 47 5.56 3.92 20.94
N ARG A 48 6.27 4.94 20.45
CA ARG A 48 5.67 6.23 20.05
C ARG A 48 4.80 6.07 18.80
N THR A 49 5.29 5.36 17.79
CA THR A 49 4.55 5.09 16.55
C THR A 49 3.31 4.25 16.85
N VAL A 50 3.41 3.28 17.76
CA VAL A 50 2.27 2.46 18.21
C VAL A 50 1.22 3.30 18.94
N LYS A 51 1.61 4.23 19.82
CA LYS A 51 0.68 5.13 20.50
C LYS A 51 -0.06 6.03 19.51
N TYR A 52 0.68 6.67 18.61
CA TYR A 52 0.12 7.51 17.56
C TYR A 52 -0.90 6.72 16.71
N ALA A 53 -0.54 5.51 16.26
CA ALA A 53 -1.45 4.70 15.44
C ALA A 53 -2.78 4.38 16.16
N ARG A 54 -2.76 4.16 17.48
CA ARG A 54 -3.97 3.94 18.28
C ARG A 54 -4.84 5.19 18.41
N GLU A 55 -4.23 6.35 18.48
CA GLU A 55 -4.93 7.64 18.53
C GLU A 55 -5.53 7.97 17.16
N PHE A 56 -4.76 7.79 16.09
CA PHE A 56 -5.20 8.06 14.72
C PHE A 56 -6.41 7.23 14.30
N VAL A 57 -6.54 5.97 14.78
CA VAL A 57 -7.73 5.15 14.53
C VAL A 57 -9.00 5.78 15.15
N LYS A 58 -8.87 6.56 16.22
CA LYS A 58 -10.01 7.23 16.88
C LYS A 58 -10.38 8.54 16.19
N GLU A 59 -9.39 9.37 15.87
CA GLU A 59 -9.56 10.70 15.27
C GLU A 59 -8.60 10.87 14.08
N ASN A 60 -9.15 11.17 12.89
CA ASN A 60 -8.39 11.46 11.68
C ASN A 60 -9.25 12.14 10.61
N GLY A 61 -8.58 12.66 9.58
CA GLY A 61 -9.18 13.43 8.50
C GLY A 61 -10.23 12.73 7.64
N PHE A 62 -10.29 11.39 7.64
CA PHE A 62 -11.37 10.67 6.95
C PHE A 62 -12.66 10.74 7.77
N LYS A 63 -12.57 10.61 9.09
CA LYS A 63 -13.76 10.55 9.97
C LYS A 63 -14.48 11.89 10.16
N VAL A 64 -13.79 13.01 9.96
CA VAL A 64 -14.33 14.37 10.18
C VAL A 64 -15.20 14.91 9.04
N LYS A 65 -15.32 14.20 7.91
CA LYS A 65 -16.13 14.64 6.78
C LYS A 65 -17.60 14.25 6.93
N ASP A 66 -18.46 15.05 6.31
CA ASP A 66 -19.88 14.73 6.15
C ASP A 66 -20.07 13.58 5.16
N ARG A 67 -21.09 12.75 5.44
CA ARG A 67 -21.50 11.63 4.59
C ARG A 67 -22.36 12.13 3.43
N VAL A 68 -22.24 11.49 2.27
CA VAL A 68 -22.99 11.88 1.05
C VAL A 68 -24.36 11.22 1.00
N ILE A 69 -24.52 10.02 1.58
CA ILE A 69 -25.74 9.22 1.40
C ILE A 69 -26.74 9.43 2.54
N THR A 70 -27.92 9.89 2.18
CA THR A 70 -29.03 10.13 3.11
C THR A 70 -30.13 9.06 3.06
N ASN A 71 -30.42 8.47 1.89
CA ASN A 71 -31.67 7.72 1.66
C ASN A 71 -31.49 6.32 1.03
N ASN A 72 -30.50 5.54 1.47
CA ASN A 72 -30.37 4.11 1.11
C ASN A 72 -29.50 3.38 2.15
N ALA A 73 -30.08 2.45 2.90
CA ALA A 73 -29.40 1.79 4.02
C ALA A 73 -28.19 0.96 3.59
N LYS A 74 -28.21 0.36 2.39
CA LYS A 74 -27.07 -0.42 1.87
C LYS A 74 -25.90 0.48 1.51
N LEU A 75 -26.17 1.59 0.83
CA LEU A 75 -25.17 2.60 0.50
C LEU A 75 -24.60 3.27 1.76
N GLN A 76 -25.43 3.56 2.77
CA GLN A 76 -24.98 4.10 4.06
C GLN A 76 -24.04 3.13 4.78
N ASN A 77 -24.38 1.84 4.82
CA ASN A 77 -23.53 0.84 5.44
C ASN A 77 -22.19 0.71 4.69
N PHE A 78 -22.21 0.75 3.37
CA PHE A 78 -21.00 0.76 2.55
C PHE A 78 -20.14 2.00 2.79
N GLU A 79 -20.73 3.19 2.79
CA GLU A 79 -20.02 4.44 3.10
C GLU A 79 -19.42 4.37 4.51
N ASN A 80 -20.17 3.91 5.51
CA ASN A 80 -19.65 3.72 6.86
C ASN A 80 -18.51 2.69 6.93
N GLU A 81 -18.58 1.60 6.17
CA GLU A 81 -17.49 0.62 6.10
C GLU A 81 -16.23 1.24 5.51
N LEU A 82 -16.36 2.04 4.45
CA LEU A 82 -15.25 2.74 3.80
C LEU A 82 -14.57 3.71 4.78
N TYR A 83 -15.33 4.52 5.50
CA TYR A 83 -14.82 5.51 6.45
C TYR A 83 -14.24 4.91 7.74
N ASN A 84 -14.72 3.73 8.14
CA ASN A 84 -14.19 2.98 9.30
C ASN A 84 -13.12 1.96 8.94
N SER A 85 -12.72 1.89 7.67
CA SER A 85 -11.66 1.03 7.21
C SER A 85 -10.29 1.44 7.74
N LYS A 86 -9.30 0.58 7.51
CA LYS A 86 -7.90 0.83 7.89
C LYS A 86 -7.18 1.44 6.70
N TYR A 87 -6.73 2.68 6.87
CA TYR A 87 -5.97 3.46 5.87
C TYR A 87 -4.57 3.84 6.35
N LEU A 88 -4.23 3.55 7.62
CA LEU A 88 -2.88 3.75 8.15
C LEU A 88 -2.18 2.39 8.28
N SER A 89 -1.09 2.23 7.54
CA SER A 89 -0.15 1.14 7.68
C SER A 89 1.06 1.66 8.44
N TYR A 90 1.53 0.92 9.44
CA TYR A 90 2.65 1.34 10.27
C TYR A 90 3.51 0.15 10.67
N THR A 91 4.82 0.34 10.63
CA THR A 91 5.83 -0.54 11.21
C THR A 91 6.81 0.31 12.02
N PHE A 92 7.79 -0.30 12.70
CA PHE A 92 8.87 0.47 13.34
C PHE A 92 9.69 1.29 12.32
N GLU A 93 9.64 0.91 11.05
CA GLU A 93 10.47 1.49 9.99
C GLU A 93 9.70 2.47 9.11
N ASN A 94 8.39 2.25 8.91
CA ASN A 94 7.62 2.99 7.92
C ASN A 94 6.23 3.40 8.43
N VAL A 95 5.77 4.56 7.98
CA VAL A 95 4.39 5.02 8.12
C VAL A 95 3.81 5.28 6.73
N GLY A 96 2.68 4.64 6.41
CA GLY A 96 2.03 4.74 5.10
C GLY A 96 0.54 5.02 5.23
N LEU A 97 0.01 5.85 4.33
CA LEU A 97 -1.41 6.04 4.13
C LEU A 97 -1.85 5.21 2.91
N LYS A 98 -2.35 3.99 3.14
CA LYS A 98 -2.74 3.02 2.08
C LYS A 98 -3.87 2.10 2.53
N TYR A 99 -4.66 1.59 1.59
CA TYR A 99 -5.66 0.55 1.85
C TYR A 99 -5.07 -0.84 1.67
N GLU A 100 -5.57 -1.76 2.48
CA GLU A 100 -5.13 -3.16 2.48
C GLU A 100 -6.24 -4.13 2.02
N LYS A 101 -7.43 -3.62 1.67
CA LYS A 101 -8.56 -4.44 1.21
C LYS A 101 -9.39 -3.79 0.13
N ASP A 102 -10.02 -4.64 -0.67
CA ASP A 102 -11.12 -4.28 -1.55
C ASP A 102 -12.44 -4.19 -0.78
N PHE A 103 -13.39 -3.43 -1.32
CA PHE A 103 -14.77 -3.38 -0.85
C PHE A 103 -15.71 -3.83 -1.96
N GLN A 104 -16.87 -4.40 -1.58
CA GLN A 104 -17.88 -4.83 -2.53
C GLN A 104 -19.28 -4.46 -2.06
N ILE A 105 -20.13 -4.02 -2.98
CA ILE A 105 -21.55 -3.75 -2.75
C ILE A 105 -22.34 -4.18 -3.99
N SER A 106 -23.55 -4.72 -3.82
CA SER A 106 -24.36 -5.20 -4.95
C SER A 106 -25.85 -4.96 -4.80
N ASN A 107 -26.55 -5.00 -5.92
CA ASN A 107 -28.02 -4.99 -5.99
C ASN A 107 -28.66 -6.34 -5.63
N SER A 108 -27.90 -7.27 -5.02
CA SER A 108 -28.39 -8.59 -4.59
C SER A 108 -29.57 -8.55 -3.62
N HIS A 109 -29.82 -7.43 -2.94
CA HIS A 109 -30.95 -7.26 -2.05
C HIS A 109 -32.32 -7.22 -2.77
N PHE A 110 -32.34 -7.03 -4.09
CA PHE A 110 -33.53 -7.20 -4.93
C PHE A 110 -33.73 -8.65 -5.40
N LEU A 111 -32.74 -9.54 -5.22
CA LEU A 111 -32.85 -10.92 -5.67
C LEU A 111 -33.94 -11.65 -4.90
N THR A 112 -34.96 -12.10 -5.63
CA THR A 112 -36.11 -12.84 -5.10
C THR A 112 -36.21 -14.17 -5.82
N ALA A 113 -36.50 -15.23 -5.07
CA ALA A 113 -36.79 -16.53 -5.64
C ALA A 113 -38.23 -16.56 -6.17
N ILE A 114 -38.42 -17.08 -7.37
CA ILE A 114 -39.71 -17.44 -7.94
C ILE A 114 -39.64 -18.89 -8.45
N GLY A 115 -40.68 -19.66 -8.15
CA GLY A 115 -40.70 -21.10 -8.40
C GLY A 115 -42.06 -21.63 -8.78
N ASP A 116 -42.26 -22.95 -8.69
CA ASP A 116 -43.51 -23.66 -8.99
C ASP A 116 -44.08 -23.35 -10.39
N PHE A 117 -43.19 -23.19 -11.37
CA PHE A 117 -43.59 -23.07 -12.76
C PHE A 117 -43.96 -24.42 -13.36
N VAL A 118 -43.38 -25.50 -12.82
CA VAL A 118 -43.68 -26.87 -13.26
C VAL A 118 -43.94 -27.80 -12.09
N GLU A 119 -44.93 -28.68 -12.25
CA GLU A 119 -45.27 -29.70 -11.27
C GLU A 119 -45.33 -31.08 -11.94
N PRO A 120 -44.47 -32.04 -11.56
CA PRO A 120 -44.54 -33.40 -12.08
C PRO A 120 -45.69 -34.17 -11.41
N VAL A 121 -46.75 -34.47 -12.18
CA VAL A 121 -47.95 -35.17 -11.73
C VAL A 121 -48.13 -36.47 -12.50
N SER A 122 -47.77 -37.60 -11.86
CA SER A 122 -47.90 -38.94 -12.43
C SER A 122 -47.24 -39.01 -13.83
N GLU A 123 -48.03 -39.20 -14.89
CA GLU A 123 -47.55 -39.34 -16.26
C GLU A 123 -47.41 -38.02 -17.03
N ASN A 124 -47.61 -36.87 -16.38
CA ASN A 124 -47.50 -35.55 -16.99
C ASN A 124 -46.63 -34.60 -16.14
N ILE A 125 -46.19 -33.52 -16.77
CA ILE A 125 -45.66 -32.34 -16.07
C ILE A 125 -46.61 -31.20 -16.40
N LEU A 126 -47.24 -30.64 -15.36
CA LEU A 126 -48.11 -29.49 -15.48
C LEU A 126 -47.26 -28.22 -15.49
N ILE A 127 -47.57 -27.29 -16.39
CA ILE A 127 -46.90 -25.98 -16.48
C ILE A 127 -47.89 -24.92 -16.00
N ASN A 128 -47.48 -24.09 -15.05
CA ASN A 128 -48.29 -23.00 -14.54
C ASN A 128 -48.19 -21.78 -15.45
N GLU A 129 -48.96 -21.80 -16.56
CA GLU A 129 -48.98 -20.73 -17.57
C GLU A 129 -49.41 -19.38 -16.98
N THR A 130 -50.33 -19.37 -16.00
CA THR A 130 -50.73 -18.14 -15.31
C THR A 130 -49.55 -17.50 -14.58
N LYS A 131 -48.74 -18.28 -13.84
CA LYS A 131 -47.57 -17.76 -13.14
C LYS A 131 -46.48 -17.28 -14.10
N LEU A 132 -46.30 -17.99 -15.23
CA LEU A 132 -45.38 -17.60 -16.28
C LEU A 132 -45.78 -16.27 -16.94
N ASN A 133 -47.06 -16.12 -17.27
CA ASN A 133 -47.62 -14.88 -17.84
C ASN A 133 -47.51 -13.72 -16.85
N ASN A 134 -47.85 -13.93 -15.56
CA ASN A 134 -47.69 -12.91 -14.53
C ASN A 134 -46.22 -12.49 -14.38
N PHE A 135 -45.28 -13.43 -14.44
CA PHE A 135 -43.86 -13.09 -14.41
C PHE A 135 -43.45 -12.23 -15.62
N LYS A 136 -43.90 -12.59 -16.83
CA LYS A 136 -43.68 -11.80 -18.05
C LYS A 136 -44.29 -10.39 -17.94
N GLU A 137 -45.51 -10.28 -17.42
CA GLU A 137 -46.19 -9.00 -17.21
C GLU A 137 -45.44 -8.12 -16.21
N ASN A 138 -44.99 -8.68 -15.08
CA ASN A 138 -44.16 -7.96 -14.11
C ASN A 138 -42.86 -7.43 -14.75
N LEU A 139 -42.22 -8.22 -15.63
CA LEU A 139 -41.03 -7.76 -16.36
C LEU A 139 -41.34 -6.62 -17.33
N ASN A 140 -42.48 -6.66 -18.01
CA ASN A 140 -42.94 -5.56 -18.87
C ASN A 140 -43.30 -4.31 -18.06
N GLN A 141 -43.85 -4.47 -16.85
CA GLN A 141 -44.10 -3.37 -15.92
C GLN A 141 -42.80 -2.72 -15.43
N ILE A 142 -41.79 -3.53 -15.10
CA ILE A 142 -40.43 -3.05 -14.78
C ILE A 142 -39.85 -2.29 -15.99
N LYS A 143 -40.01 -2.81 -17.21
CA LYS A 143 -39.55 -2.16 -18.45
C LYS A 143 -40.21 -0.79 -18.68
N SER A 144 -41.52 -0.70 -18.46
CA SER A 144 -42.31 0.51 -18.72
C SER A 144 -42.22 1.55 -17.61
N SER A 145 -41.99 1.12 -16.37
CA SER A 145 -41.75 1.99 -15.22
C SER A 145 -40.35 2.62 -15.25
N TYR A 146 -39.45 2.09 -16.08
CA TYR A 146 -38.15 2.69 -16.32
C TYR A 146 -38.27 3.97 -17.15
N THR A 147 -38.06 5.12 -16.52
CA THR A 147 -38.09 6.44 -17.17
C THR A 147 -36.74 7.16 -17.12
N GLY A 148 -35.65 6.47 -16.78
CA GLY A 148 -34.33 7.05 -16.56
C GLY A 148 -33.32 6.86 -17.71
N ASN A 149 -32.14 7.49 -17.59
CA ASN A 149 -30.96 7.27 -18.46
C ASN A 149 -29.80 6.60 -17.69
N ASN A 150 -30.09 5.79 -16.67
CA ASN A 150 -29.06 5.25 -15.78
C ASN A 150 -28.69 3.81 -16.18
N GLN A 151 -27.43 3.60 -16.58
CA GLN A 151 -26.94 2.33 -17.13
C GLN A 151 -27.15 1.13 -16.20
N THR A 152 -26.98 1.28 -14.88
CA THR A 152 -27.15 0.16 -13.94
C THR A 152 -28.58 -0.36 -13.92
N HIS A 153 -29.56 0.52 -14.10
CA HIS A 153 -30.96 0.13 -14.19
C HIS A 153 -31.27 -0.64 -15.47
N LEU A 154 -30.71 -0.20 -16.61
CA LEU A 154 -30.80 -0.93 -17.88
C LEU A 154 -30.19 -2.32 -17.75
N ASP A 155 -29.00 -2.41 -17.15
CA ASP A 155 -28.32 -3.69 -16.96
C ASP A 155 -29.14 -4.66 -16.09
N LEU A 156 -29.76 -4.19 -15.02
CA LEU A 156 -30.66 -5.01 -14.18
C LEU A 156 -31.90 -5.49 -14.96
N PHE A 157 -32.48 -4.63 -15.79
CA PHE A 157 -33.57 -5.01 -16.67
C PHE A 157 -33.15 -6.09 -17.67
N GLU A 158 -32.02 -5.90 -18.36
CA GLU A 158 -31.47 -6.88 -19.29
C GLU A 158 -31.13 -8.21 -18.61
N SER A 159 -30.62 -8.19 -17.38
CA SER A 159 -30.42 -9.40 -16.58
C SER A 159 -31.74 -10.15 -16.34
N ASN A 160 -32.80 -9.44 -15.97
CA ASN A 160 -34.12 -10.04 -15.81
C ASN A 160 -34.69 -10.62 -17.12
N GLU A 161 -34.49 -9.93 -18.25
CA GLU A 161 -34.88 -10.43 -19.57
C GLU A 161 -34.12 -11.72 -19.91
N GLN A 162 -32.82 -11.78 -19.67
CA GLN A 162 -32.01 -13.00 -19.87
C GLN A 162 -32.47 -14.15 -18.97
N ILE A 163 -32.79 -13.87 -17.71
CA ILE A 163 -33.32 -14.86 -16.76
C ILE A 163 -34.64 -15.43 -17.27
N TYR A 164 -35.54 -14.58 -17.76
CA TYR A 164 -36.81 -15.00 -18.35
C TYR A 164 -36.61 -15.82 -19.62
N GLN A 165 -35.75 -15.39 -20.54
CA GLN A 165 -35.46 -16.15 -21.77
C GLN A 165 -34.88 -17.53 -21.44
N LYS A 166 -33.98 -17.61 -20.46
CA LYS A 166 -33.45 -18.89 -19.98
C LYS A 166 -34.58 -19.78 -19.42
N LEU A 167 -35.48 -19.23 -18.60
CA LEU A 167 -36.63 -19.97 -18.07
C LEU A 167 -37.52 -20.53 -19.20
N ILE A 168 -37.83 -19.73 -20.21
CA ILE A 168 -38.63 -20.16 -21.36
C ILE A 168 -37.92 -21.28 -22.15
N ASN A 169 -36.61 -21.14 -22.36
CA ASN A 169 -35.82 -22.17 -23.04
C ASN A 169 -35.74 -23.47 -22.24
N ASP A 170 -35.57 -23.39 -20.91
CA ASP A 170 -35.58 -24.55 -20.02
C ASP A 170 -36.97 -25.23 -20.05
N ILE A 171 -38.06 -24.47 -20.05
CA ILE A 171 -39.43 -25.00 -20.17
C ILE A 171 -39.65 -25.68 -21.53
N SER A 172 -39.20 -25.07 -22.63
CA SER A 172 -39.29 -25.68 -23.96
C SER A 172 -38.50 -26.98 -24.03
N SER A 173 -37.26 -26.97 -23.52
CA SER A 173 -36.42 -28.16 -23.44
C SER A 173 -37.07 -29.27 -22.60
N LEU A 174 -37.73 -28.90 -21.50
CA LEU A 174 -38.47 -29.85 -20.68
C LEU A 174 -39.64 -30.47 -21.44
N ARG A 175 -40.40 -29.69 -22.22
CA ARG A 175 -41.48 -30.21 -23.08
C ARG A 175 -40.95 -31.21 -24.09
N ASP A 176 -39.85 -30.88 -24.76
CA ASP A 176 -39.23 -31.75 -25.77
C ASP A 176 -38.74 -33.06 -25.13
N LYS A 177 -38.10 -32.99 -23.96
CA LYS A 177 -37.65 -34.19 -23.23
C LYS A 177 -38.78 -35.03 -22.69
N VAL A 178 -39.87 -34.42 -22.24
CA VAL A 178 -41.10 -35.15 -21.84
C VAL A 178 -41.72 -35.88 -23.04
N LEU A 179 -41.73 -35.25 -24.22
CA LEU A 179 -42.24 -35.88 -25.44
C LEU A 179 -41.33 -37.03 -25.91
N GLU A 180 -40.02 -36.81 -25.89
CA GLU A 180 -39.00 -37.83 -26.19
C GLU A 180 -39.14 -39.05 -25.26
N TYR A 181 -39.32 -38.82 -23.95
CA TYR A 181 -39.57 -39.87 -22.97
C TYR A 181 -40.85 -40.67 -23.27
N LYS A 182 -41.94 -39.98 -23.64
CA LYS A 182 -43.21 -40.63 -23.99
C LYS A 182 -43.07 -41.48 -25.25
N ASN A 183 -42.42 -40.96 -26.29
CA ASN A 183 -42.19 -41.68 -27.54
C ASN A 183 -41.30 -42.90 -27.36
N TYR A 184 -40.20 -42.76 -26.60
CA TYR A 184 -39.29 -43.88 -26.32
C TYR A 184 -40.01 -45.04 -25.62
N ASN A 185 -40.84 -44.75 -24.61
CA ASN A 185 -41.62 -45.77 -23.91
C ASN A 185 -42.68 -46.44 -24.81
N LEU A 186 -43.34 -45.66 -25.69
CA LEU A 186 -44.30 -46.21 -26.67
C LEU A 186 -43.63 -47.17 -27.67
N SER A 187 -42.42 -46.84 -28.13
CA SER A 187 -41.69 -47.65 -29.12
C SER A 187 -41.04 -48.90 -28.53
N ASN A 188 -40.63 -48.87 -27.26
CA ASN A 188 -39.82 -49.93 -26.65
C ASN A 188 -40.56 -50.77 -25.59
N ASN A 189 -41.84 -50.48 -25.30
CA ASN A 189 -42.67 -51.23 -24.35
C ASN A 189 -42.02 -51.37 -22.94
N GLU A 190 -41.24 -50.37 -22.53
CA GLU A 190 -40.53 -50.36 -21.25
C GLU A 190 -41.42 -49.93 -20.07
N SER A 191 -41.07 -50.33 -18.84
CA SER A 191 -41.81 -49.96 -17.64
C SER A 191 -41.69 -48.46 -17.34
N LYS A 192 -42.82 -47.75 -17.33
CA LYS A 192 -42.88 -46.29 -17.19
C LYS A 192 -42.60 -45.85 -15.75
N LYS A 193 -41.47 -45.17 -15.50
CA LYS A 193 -41.34 -44.32 -14.31
C LYS A 193 -42.28 -43.13 -14.49
N THR A 194 -43.03 -42.77 -13.47
CA THR A 194 -43.80 -41.51 -13.49
C THR A 194 -42.84 -40.33 -13.41
N PHE A 195 -43.22 -39.15 -13.92
CA PHE A 195 -42.39 -37.95 -13.79
C PHE A 195 -42.20 -37.55 -12.33
N SER A 196 -43.16 -37.85 -11.46
CA SER A 196 -43.03 -37.67 -10.00
C SER A 196 -41.94 -38.59 -9.41
N ILE A 197 -41.73 -39.78 -9.97
CA ILE A 197 -40.62 -40.69 -9.63
C ILE A 197 -39.31 -40.16 -10.21
N ILE A 198 -39.28 -39.80 -11.50
CA ILE A 198 -38.08 -39.29 -12.19
C ILE A 198 -37.51 -38.07 -11.46
N ALA A 199 -38.36 -37.12 -11.07
CA ALA A 199 -37.95 -35.91 -10.35
C ALA A 199 -37.19 -36.21 -9.03
N LYS A 200 -37.47 -37.35 -8.39
CA LYS A 200 -36.89 -37.77 -7.10
C LYS A 200 -35.88 -38.93 -7.23
N TYR A 201 -35.68 -39.45 -8.43
CA TYR A 201 -34.89 -40.65 -8.65
C TYR A 201 -33.40 -40.40 -8.45
N LYS A 202 -32.69 -41.31 -7.77
CA LYS A 202 -31.24 -41.21 -7.59
C LYS A 202 -30.53 -42.10 -8.61
N PHE A 203 -30.13 -41.53 -9.73
CA PHE A 203 -29.39 -42.26 -10.77
C PHE A 203 -27.99 -42.66 -10.30
N LYS A 204 -27.59 -43.91 -10.58
CA LYS A 204 -26.22 -44.39 -10.34
C LYS A 204 -25.33 -44.07 -11.53
N GLU A 205 -24.03 -43.81 -11.33
CA GLU A 205 -23.11 -43.48 -12.44
C GLU A 205 -23.00 -44.58 -13.51
N SER A 206 -23.24 -45.84 -13.15
CA SER A 206 -23.22 -46.99 -14.06
C SER A 206 -24.46 -47.14 -14.95
N GLU A 207 -25.52 -46.33 -14.74
CA GLU A 207 -26.77 -46.38 -15.52
C GLU A 207 -26.67 -45.43 -16.73
N SER A 208 -26.32 -45.98 -17.91
CA SER A 208 -25.99 -45.21 -19.13
C SER A 208 -26.89 -45.48 -20.34
N SER A 209 -28.11 -46.01 -20.15
CA SER A 209 -29.06 -46.17 -21.26
C SER A 209 -29.55 -44.81 -21.79
N ASP A 210 -30.00 -44.77 -23.04
CA ASP A 210 -30.53 -43.54 -23.64
C ASP A 210 -31.79 -43.05 -22.90
N LEU A 211 -32.62 -43.95 -22.38
CA LEU A 211 -33.73 -43.59 -21.50
C LEU A 211 -33.24 -42.89 -20.22
N ASN A 212 -32.21 -43.42 -19.55
CA ASN A 212 -31.65 -42.79 -18.34
C ASN A 212 -31.06 -41.40 -18.63
N LYS A 213 -30.52 -41.14 -19.84
CA LYS A 213 -30.07 -39.80 -20.22
C LYS A 213 -31.24 -38.82 -20.31
N ILE A 214 -32.35 -39.23 -20.94
CA ILE A 214 -33.58 -38.42 -21.03
C ILE A 214 -34.13 -38.12 -19.63
N GLU A 215 -34.23 -39.15 -18.76
CA GLU A 215 -34.76 -38.98 -17.41
C GLU A 215 -33.88 -38.07 -16.53
N ARG A 216 -32.54 -38.14 -16.67
CA ARG A 216 -31.60 -37.23 -15.99
C ARG A 216 -31.77 -35.78 -16.44
N GLU A 217 -31.95 -35.53 -17.73
CA GLU A 217 -32.19 -34.17 -18.23
C GLU A 217 -33.52 -33.61 -17.70
N ILE A 218 -34.59 -34.41 -17.69
CA ILE A 218 -35.88 -34.03 -17.07
C ILE A 218 -35.67 -33.70 -15.59
N GLN A 219 -34.98 -34.57 -14.83
CA GLN A 219 -34.69 -34.34 -13.43
C GLN A 219 -33.87 -33.06 -13.19
N ARG A 220 -32.91 -32.74 -14.07
CA ARG A 220 -32.07 -31.55 -13.98
C ARG A 220 -32.85 -30.26 -14.29
N LEU A 221 -33.77 -30.31 -15.25
CA LEU A 221 -34.53 -29.14 -15.71
C LEU A 221 -35.60 -28.71 -14.69
N ILE A 222 -36.29 -29.64 -14.02
CA ILE A 222 -37.33 -29.33 -13.02
C ILE A 222 -36.85 -28.34 -11.93
N PRO A 223 -35.73 -28.57 -11.21
CA PRO A 223 -35.23 -27.62 -10.22
C PRO A 223 -34.64 -26.34 -10.84
N SER A 224 -34.10 -26.36 -12.07
CA SER A 224 -33.66 -25.13 -12.78
C SER A 224 -34.84 -24.20 -13.04
N ILE A 225 -35.98 -24.78 -13.43
CA ILE A 225 -37.22 -24.07 -13.73
C ILE A 225 -37.91 -23.60 -12.44
N ASN A 226 -37.88 -24.39 -11.36
CA ASN A 226 -38.58 -24.05 -10.11
C ASN A 226 -37.76 -23.23 -9.10
N ASN A 227 -36.47 -22.96 -9.36
CA ASN A 227 -35.63 -22.14 -8.47
C ASN A 227 -35.00 -20.96 -9.25
N VAL A 228 -35.86 -20.14 -9.85
CA VAL A 228 -35.42 -18.97 -10.61
C VAL A 228 -35.20 -17.80 -9.65
N MET A 229 -34.01 -17.21 -9.68
CA MET A 229 -33.74 -15.95 -8.98
C MET A 229 -33.85 -14.81 -9.98
N TYR A 230 -34.53 -13.73 -9.62
CA TYR A 230 -34.65 -12.52 -10.44
C TYR A 230 -34.60 -11.26 -9.58
N TYR A 231 -34.30 -10.11 -10.17
CA TYR A 231 -34.28 -8.83 -9.48
C TYR A 231 -35.70 -8.23 -9.44
N ASN A 232 -36.35 -8.29 -8.28
CA ASN A 232 -37.66 -7.69 -8.06
C ASN A 232 -37.51 -6.21 -7.62
N ILE A 233 -37.50 -5.30 -8.58
CA ILE A 233 -37.28 -3.87 -8.33
C ILE A 233 -38.64 -3.19 -8.10
N THR A 234 -39.02 -3.04 -6.84
CA THR A 234 -40.25 -2.35 -6.44
C THR A 234 -40.03 -0.86 -6.15
N ASP A 235 -38.79 -0.48 -5.81
CA ASP A 235 -38.38 0.91 -5.53
C ASP A 235 -37.04 1.20 -6.20
N TYR A 236 -37.09 1.94 -7.30
CA TYR A 236 -35.93 2.37 -8.08
C TYR A 236 -35.00 3.31 -7.30
N SER A 237 -35.48 3.99 -6.25
CA SER A 237 -34.62 4.84 -5.40
C SER A 237 -33.60 4.04 -4.58
N GLN A 238 -33.87 2.75 -4.35
CA GLN A 238 -32.99 1.85 -3.61
C GLN A 238 -31.92 1.18 -4.50
N VAL A 239 -31.99 1.35 -5.82
CA VAL A 239 -31.00 0.81 -6.75
C VAL A 239 -29.66 1.50 -6.54
N ILE A 240 -28.62 0.69 -6.36
CA ILE A 240 -27.24 1.13 -6.22
C ILE A 240 -26.69 1.37 -7.62
N THR A 241 -26.21 2.58 -7.88
CA THR A 241 -25.74 3.02 -9.20
C THR A 241 -24.26 3.39 -9.20
N LEU A 242 -23.62 3.33 -10.36
CA LEU A 242 -22.21 3.71 -10.52
C LEU A 242 -21.95 5.16 -10.06
N GLN A 243 -22.87 6.08 -10.34
CA GLN A 243 -22.75 7.47 -9.94
C GLN A 243 -22.72 7.63 -8.42
N GLN A 244 -23.62 6.97 -7.69
CA GLN A 244 -23.64 7.02 -6.22
C GLN A 244 -22.35 6.45 -5.62
N ILE A 245 -21.84 5.34 -6.16
CA ILE A 245 -20.55 4.77 -5.71
C ILE A 245 -19.40 5.73 -6.00
N THR A 246 -19.40 6.35 -7.19
CA THR A 246 -18.40 7.36 -7.59
C THR A 246 -18.42 8.55 -6.64
N ASP A 247 -19.59 9.06 -6.28
CA ASP A 247 -19.75 10.20 -5.38
C ASP A 247 -19.28 9.89 -3.96
N ILE A 248 -19.58 8.69 -3.45
CA ILE A 248 -19.08 8.22 -2.15
C ILE A 248 -17.55 8.16 -2.15
N VAL A 249 -16.96 7.49 -3.14
CA VAL A 249 -15.51 7.32 -3.23
C VAL A 249 -14.82 8.67 -3.42
N LYS A 250 -15.36 9.55 -4.27
CA LYS A 250 -14.84 10.90 -4.50
C LYS A 250 -14.85 11.74 -3.23
N ASN A 251 -15.96 11.79 -2.50
CA ASN A 251 -16.05 12.53 -1.24
C ASN A 251 -15.07 11.97 -0.19
N PHE A 252 -14.95 10.64 -0.15
CA PHE A 252 -14.06 9.94 0.78
C PHE A 252 -12.57 10.27 0.55
N VAL A 253 -12.10 10.36 -0.69
CA VAL A 253 -10.69 10.72 -0.99
C VAL A 253 -10.43 12.23 -1.02
N LYS A 254 -11.47 13.06 -1.22
CA LYS A 254 -11.41 14.53 -1.30
C LYS A 254 -10.56 15.17 -0.18
N ASN A 255 -9.78 16.23 -0.41
CA ASN A 255 -8.99 16.92 0.63
C ASN A 255 -7.97 16.03 1.38
N THR A 256 -7.67 14.83 0.90
CA THR A 256 -6.68 13.94 1.54
C THR A 256 -5.51 13.71 0.59
N PRO A 257 -4.37 13.17 1.08
CA PRO A 257 -3.27 12.77 0.20
C PRO A 257 -3.68 11.76 -0.88
N LEU A 258 -4.82 11.09 -0.72
CA LEU A 258 -5.32 10.13 -1.71
C LEU A 258 -6.07 10.75 -2.89
N ALA A 259 -6.45 12.02 -2.77
CA ALA A 259 -7.25 12.71 -3.78
C ALA A 259 -6.56 12.75 -5.14
N ILE A 260 -5.23 12.98 -5.15
CA ILE A 260 -4.44 13.03 -6.37
C ILE A 260 -4.43 11.69 -7.11
N TYR A 261 -4.30 10.57 -6.40
CA TYR A 261 -4.30 9.23 -7.02
C TYR A 261 -5.63 8.95 -7.70
N TYR A 262 -6.73 9.31 -7.03
CA TYR A 262 -8.06 9.15 -7.59
C TYR A 262 -8.30 10.08 -8.78
N GLN A 263 -7.83 11.33 -8.73
CA GLN A 263 -7.89 12.25 -9.86
C GLN A 263 -7.08 11.73 -11.05
N THR A 264 -5.86 11.22 -10.82
CA THR A 264 -5.04 10.59 -11.86
C THR A 264 -5.75 9.39 -12.49
N TYR A 265 -6.42 8.55 -11.69
CA TYR A 265 -7.25 7.47 -12.22
C TYR A 265 -8.35 8.00 -13.15
N LEU A 266 -9.09 9.04 -12.72
CA LEU A 266 -10.14 9.65 -13.55
C LEU A 266 -9.59 10.26 -14.85
N ASP A 267 -8.39 10.84 -14.81
CA ASP A 267 -7.72 11.40 -15.98
C ASP A 267 -7.25 10.29 -16.94
N ASN A 268 -6.72 9.18 -16.41
CA ASN A 268 -6.29 8.01 -17.18
C ASN A 268 -7.46 7.29 -17.88
N LEU A 269 -8.68 7.35 -17.33
CA LEU A 269 -9.88 6.87 -18.05
C LEU A 269 -10.13 7.62 -19.36
N LYS A 270 -9.67 8.88 -19.46
CA LYS A 270 -9.76 9.69 -20.68
C LYS A 270 -8.52 9.56 -21.57
N ASN A 271 -7.36 9.23 -20.99
CA ASN A 271 -6.09 9.08 -21.68
C ASN A 271 -5.40 7.76 -21.30
N THR A 272 -5.63 6.72 -22.09
CA THR A 272 -5.18 5.35 -21.83
C THR A 272 -3.66 5.13 -21.99
N ASN A 273 -2.90 6.14 -22.43
CA ASN A 273 -1.46 6.02 -22.69
C ASN A 273 -0.58 6.59 -21.55
N SER A 274 -1.16 6.98 -20.42
CA SER A 274 -0.39 7.47 -19.27
C SER A 274 0.49 6.36 -18.68
N ALA A 275 1.79 6.65 -18.52
CA ALA A 275 2.72 5.74 -17.84
C ALA A 275 2.60 5.81 -16.30
N PHE A 276 1.91 6.83 -15.77
CA PHE A 276 1.67 7.00 -14.35
C PHE A 276 0.23 6.62 -14.01
N ASP A 277 0.09 5.43 -13.41
CA ASP A 277 -1.20 4.86 -13.04
C ASP A 277 -1.15 4.26 -11.62
N PRO A 278 -1.21 5.13 -10.60
CA PRO A 278 -1.05 4.72 -9.20
C PRO A 278 -2.26 3.92 -8.68
N PHE A 279 -3.44 4.11 -9.30
CA PHE A 279 -4.65 3.33 -9.05
C PHE A 279 -5.17 2.75 -10.37
N ARG A 280 -4.78 1.52 -10.70
CA ARG A 280 -5.15 0.87 -11.97
C ARG A 280 -6.66 0.81 -12.25
N LYS A 281 -7.45 0.45 -11.24
CA LYS A 281 -8.91 0.28 -11.40
C LYS A 281 -9.61 0.49 -10.06
N VAL A 282 -10.13 1.69 -9.84
CA VAL A 282 -10.73 2.05 -8.56
C VAL A 282 -12.14 1.51 -8.40
N ILE A 283 -12.98 1.63 -9.42
CA ILE A 283 -14.37 1.14 -9.40
C ILE A 283 -14.55 0.19 -10.59
N GLU A 284 -14.98 -1.04 -10.29
CA GLU A 284 -15.30 -2.05 -11.29
C GLU A 284 -16.75 -2.50 -11.11
N TYR A 285 -17.52 -2.43 -12.19
CA TYR A 285 -18.90 -2.90 -12.23
C TYR A 285 -18.95 -4.28 -12.89
N ASN A 286 -19.49 -5.26 -12.19
CA ASN A 286 -19.79 -6.59 -12.70
C ASN A 286 -21.28 -6.69 -13.03
N LYS A 287 -21.58 -6.82 -14.32
CA LYS A 287 -22.95 -6.92 -14.84
C LYS A 287 -23.65 -8.22 -14.42
N ALA A 288 -22.91 -9.33 -14.26
CA ALA A 288 -23.51 -10.65 -14.01
C ALA A 288 -24.21 -10.73 -12.65
N ASP A 289 -23.66 -10.06 -11.63
CA ASP A 289 -24.19 -10.04 -10.26
C ASP A 289 -24.62 -8.63 -9.81
N SER A 290 -24.64 -7.67 -10.74
CA SER A 290 -24.90 -6.25 -10.50
C SER A 290 -24.15 -5.73 -9.26
N SER A 291 -22.86 -6.03 -9.20
CA SER A 291 -21.98 -5.66 -8.10
C SER A 291 -20.93 -4.64 -8.50
N PHE A 292 -20.53 -3.83 -7.53
CA PHE A 292 -19.44 -2.87 -7.62
C PHE A 292 -18.32 -3.32 -6.71
N LYS A 293 -17.13 -3.47 -7.27
CA LYS A 293 -15.88 -3.68 -6.55
C LYS A 293 -15.11 -2.37 -6.50
N ILE A 294 -14.71 -1.97 -5.29
CA ILE A 294 -13.93 -0.75 -5.05
C ILE A 294 -12.55 -1.14 -4.53
N SER A 295 -11.49 -0.73 -5.26
CA SER A 295 -10.09 -1.00 -4.91
C SER A 295 -9.29 0.31 -4.83
N LEU A 296 -8.92 0.70 -3.61
CA LEU A 296 -8.10 1.90 -3.35
C LEU A 296 -6.64 1.52 -3.02
N ILE A 297 -6.12 0.47 -3.64
CA ILE A 297 -4.78 -0.02 -3.38
C ILE A 297 -3.79 0.79 -4.23
N ASP A 298 -2.89 1.53 -3.58
CA ASP A 298 -1.79 2.26 -4.24
C ASP A 298 -0.68 1.29 -4.68
N TRP A 299 -0.28 1.39 -5.95
CA TRP A 299 0.75 0.55 -6.57
C TRP A 299 2.14 1.20 -6.61
N THR A 300 2.28 2.40 -6.07
CA THR A 300 3.55 3.11 -6.00
C THR A 300 4.51 2.37 -5.07
N ILE A 301 5.63 1.89 -5.61
CA ILE A 301 6.67 1.19 -4.85
C ILE A 301 7.31 2.20 -3.90
N SER A 302 7.65 1.76 -2.67
CA SER A 302 8.39 2.60 -1.72
C SER A 302 7.70 3.91 -1.33
N ASN A 303 6.37 3.96 -1.36
CA ASN A 303 5.59 5.19 -1.13
C ASN A 303 5.24 5.49 0.34
N ASN A 304 5.99 4.93 1.29
CA ASN A 304 5.82 5.17 2.72
C ASN A 304 6.78 6.27 3.20
N ILE A 305 6.52 6.82 4.37
CA ILE A 305 7.39 7.79 5.06
C ILE A 305 8.31 7.02 6.00
N ASP A 306 9.58 7.40 6.05
CA ASP A 306 10.54 6.91 7.04
C ASP A 306 10.09 7.25 8.47
N SER A 307 10.03 6.25 9.35
CA SER A 307 9.57 6.42 10.74
C SER A 307 10.45 7.37 11.55
N THR A 308 11.73 7.55 11.20
CA THR A 308 12.62 8.52 11.87
C THR A 308 12.17 9.94 11.55
N LEU A 309 12.01 10.26 10.25
CA LEU A 309 11.50 11.57 9.82
C LEU A 309 10.13 11.84 10.44
N PHE A 310 9.23 10.85 10.42
CA PHE A 310 7.90 10.98 10.99
C PHE A 310 7.95 11.23 12.51
N ASN A 311 8.71 10.44 13.27
CA ASN A 311 8.77 10.56 14.72
C ASN A 311 9.43 11.86 15.19
N ILE A 312 10.49 12.32 14.53
CA ILE A 312 11.13 13.62 14.85
C ILE A 312 10.14 14.76 14.55
N SER A 313 9.45 14.69 13.41
CA SER A 313 8.42 15.66 13.04
C SER A 313 7.29 15.69 14.08
N LEU A 314 6.82 14.51 14.46
CA LEU A 314 5.76 14.32 15.46
C LEU A 314 6.20 14.87 16.82
N ASP A 315 7.42 14.61 17.28
CA ASP A 315 7.94 15.14 18.55
C ASP A 315 8.04 16.68 18.55
N ASN A 316 8.54 17.24 17.45
CA ASN A 316 8.68 18.69 17.31
C ASN A 316 7.30 19.39 17.30
N LEU A 317 6.29 18.75 16.72
CA LEU A 317 4.92 19.25 16.69
C LEU A 317 4.14 18.94 17.98
N ASN A 318 4.37 17.81 18.63
CA ASN A 318 3.67 17.39 19.84
C ASN A 318 3.94 18.32 21.03
N LYS A 319 5.14 18.88 21.14
CA LYS A 319 5.43 19.94 22.13
C LYS A 319 4.49 21.14 22.01
N GLU A 320 3.95 21.37 20.82
CA GLU A 320 3.10 22.52 20.49
C GLU A 320 1.61 22.15 20.34
N ASN A 321 1.32 20.91 19.92
CA ASN A 321 0.00 20.47 19.44
C ASN A 321 -0.64 19.32 20.25
N GLU A 322 0.03 18.71 21.25
CA GLU A 322 -0.49 17.55 22.00
C GLU A 322 -1.89 17.78 22.60
N LYS A 323 -2.20 19.03 22.96
CA LYS A 323 -3.49 19.41 23.56
C LYS A 323 -4.54 19.89 22.56
N LEU A 324 -4.16 20.12 21.30
CA LEU A 324 -5.04 20.67 20.29
C LEU A 324 -5.70 19.54 19.50
N SER A 325 -7.02 19.58 19.46
CA SER A 325 -7.82 18.76 18.53
C SER A 325 -7.98 19.53 17.22
N TYR A 326 -8.24 18.82 16.12
CA TYR A 326 -8.77 19.50 14.95
C TYR A 326 -10.10 20.19 15.35
N PRO A 327 -10.39 21.44 14.94
CA PRO A 327 -9.72 22.29 13.94
C PRO A 327 -8.75 23.35 14.51
N GLN A 328 -8.21 23.18 15.72
CA GLN A 328 -7.40 24.23 16.38
C GLN A 328 -5.94 24.31 15.89
N ILE A 329 -5.58 23.50 14.89
CA ILE A 329 -4.21 23.35 14.39
C ILE A 329 -3.82 24.52 13.49
N ASP A 330 -2.67 25.13 13.77
CA ASP A 330 -2.03 26.14 12.92
C ASP A 330 -1.28 25.44 11.78
N GLY A 331 -1.88 25.44 10.59
CA GLY A 331 -1.38 24.68 9.44
C GLY A 331 -0.06 25.25 8.91
N ILE A 332 0.08 26.58 8.91
CA ILE A 332 1.30 27.26 8.46
C ILE A 332 2.45 26.93 9.41
N LYS A 333 2.23 27.07 10.73
CA LYS A 333 3.25 26.73 11.72
C LYS A 333 3.67 25.27 11.60
N SER A 334 2.69 24.38 11.44
CA SER A 334 2.96 22.94 11.25
C SER A 334 3.83 22.68 10.03
N LEU A 335 3.53 23.31 8.89
CA LEU A 335 4.36 23.23 7.69
C LEU A 335 5.79 23.74 7.91
N LYS A 336 5.97 24.88 8.59
CA LYS A 336 7.31 25.43 8.89
C LYS A 336 8.16 24.47 9.72
N THR A 337 7.55 23.85 10.73
CA THR A 337 8.22 22.84 11.57
C THR A 337 8.58 21.59 10.77
N LEU A 338 7.67 21.11 9.91
CA LEU A 338 7.92 19.97 9.02
C LEU A 338 9.07 20.26 8.04
N TRP A 339 9.07 21.42 7.40
CA TRP A 339 10.14 21.82 6.47
C TRP A 339 11.50 21.89 7.16
N THR A 340 11.55 22.50 8.34
CA THR A 340 12.79 22.58 9.14
C THR A 340 13.30 21.20 9.50
N THR A 341 12.40 20.32 9.96
CA THR A 341 12.74 18.93 10.30
C THR A 341 13.25 18.17 9.07
N PHE A 342 12.57 18.29 7.94
CA PHE A 342 12.95 17.64 6.69
C PHE A 342 14.35 18.06 6.23
N LYS A 343 14.66 19.37 6.22
CA LYS A 343 16.00 19.85 5.86
C LYS A 343 17.10 19.30 6.76
N THR A 344 16.84 19.20 8.06
CA THR A 344 17.82 18.68 9.04
C THR A 344 18.01 17.18 8.94
N VAL A 345 16.92 16.42 8.83
CA VAL A 345 16.96 14.94 8.88
C VAL A 345 17.32 14.35 7.51
N SER A 346 17.09 15.09 6.43
CA SER A 346 17.21 14.58 5.06
C SER A 346 17.89 15.57 4.11
N PRO A 347 19.09 16.07 4.45
CA PRO A 347 19.81 17.04 3.62
C PRO A 347 20.19 16.48 2.24
N SER A 348 20.29 15.15 2.14
CA SER A 348 20.65 14.41 0.93
C SER A 348 19.44 13.88 0.16
N TYR A 349 18.22 14.34 0.46
CA TYR A 349 17.04 13.90 -0.29
C TYR A 349 17.26 14.17 -1.78
N ALA A 350 16.94 13.25 -2.67
CA ALA A 350 17.32 13.35 -4.08
C ALA A 350 16.12 13.28 -5.03
N LEU A 351 16.03 14.26 -5.94
CA LEU A 351 15.02 14.33 -7.00
C LEU A 351 15.61 14.04 -8.38
N PHE A 352 14.76 13.57 -9.30
CA PHE A 352 15.11 13.53 -10.72
C PHE A 352 15.31 14.96 -11.29
N PRO A 353 16.21 15.14 -12.26
CA PRO A 353 16.47 16.44 -12.88
C PRO A 353 15.27 16.98 -13.69
N GLU A 354 15.16 18.30 -13.79
CA GLU A 354 14.02 19.06 -14.35
C GLU A 354 13.65 18.69 -15.78
N ASN A 355 14.64 18.37 -16.62
CA ASN A 355 14.45 18.28 -18.07
C ASN A 355 13.95 16.92 -18.57
N SER A 356 13.35 16.12 -17.69
CA SER A 356 12.73 14.86 -18.07
C SER A 356 11.26 14.88 -17.64
N ASP A 357 10.36 15.24 -18.56
CA ASP A 357 8.92 15.01 -18.39
C ASP A 357 8.62 13.56 -17.98
N LYS A 358 9.53 12.63 -18.31
CA LYS A 358 9.52 11.22 -17.91
C LYS A 358 9.66 10.96 -16.39
N HIS A 359 10.02 11.96 -15.58
CA HIS A 359 10.31 11.77 -14.15
C HIS A 359 9.59 12.76 -13.22
N LEU A 360 8.63 13.53 -13.74
CA LEU A 360 7.72 14.33 -12.90
C LEU A 360 6.91 13.45 -11.93
N GLU A 361 6.58 12.24 -12.39
CA GLU A 361 5.83 11.21 -11.70
C GLU A 361 6.50 9.84 -11.88
N SER A 362 6.40 8.95 -10.89
CA SER A 362 6.87 7.57 -11.01
C SER A 362 6.12 6.64 -10.07
N ILE A 363 5.63 5.52 -10.58
CA ILE A 363 5.12 4.41 -9.75
C ILE A 363 6.26 3.51 -9.22
N ARG A 364 7.48 3.65 -9.75
CA ARG A 364 8.64 2.83 -9.40
C ARG A 364 9.54 3.48 -8.36
N ASN A 365 9.50 4.80 -8.24
CA ASN A 365 10.33 5.59 -7.36
C ASN A 365 9.41 6.45 -6.47
N GLY A 366 9.08 5.91 -5.31
CA GLY A 366 8.19 6.55 -4.34
C GLY A 366 8.93 7.48 -3.39
N ILE A 367 8.25 7.87 -2.32
CA ILE A 367 8.80 8.75 -1.28
C ILE A 367 10.15 8.26 -0.73
N ARG A 368 10.29 6.96 -0.44
CA ARG A 368 11.49 6.41 0.22
C ARG A 368 12.73 6.44 -0.65
N ASP A 369 12.57 6.30 -1.97
CA ASP A 369 13.72 6.28 -2.89
C ASP A 369 14.50 7.59 -2.84
N GLY A 370 13.84 8.72 -2.52
CA GLY A 370 14.51 10.01 -2.34
C GLY A 370 15.47 10.03 -1.15
N PHE A 371 15.35 9.12 -0.17
CA PHE A 371 16.24 9.01 0.98
C PHE A 371 17.41 8.02 0.77
N GLY A 372 17.63 7.49 -0.44
CA GLY A 372 18.68 6.50 -0.76
C GLY A 372 20.00 6.61 0.05
N PRO A 373 20.61 7.81 0.17
CA PRO A 373 21.85 8.00 0.91
C PRO A 373 21.76 7.71 2.42
N ILE A 374 20.58 7.85 3.04
CA ILE A 374 20.41 7.54 4.46
C ILE A 374 20.47 6.04 4.74
N TYR A 375 19.97 5.22 3.81
CA TYR A 375 20.04 3.76 3.94
C TYR A 375 21.48 3.27 3.82
N LEU A 376 22.28 3.92 2.97
CA LEU A 376 23.72 3.70 2.89
C LEU A 376 24.45 4.09 4.18
N ALA A 377 24.07 5.22 4.79
CA ALA A 377 24.61 5.64 6.09
C ALA A 377 24.34 4.62 7.21
N LEU A 378 23.19 3.95 7.12
CA LEU A 378 22.75 2.93 8.08
C LEU A 378 23.22 1.51 7.73
N GLY A 379 23.73 1.29 6.52
CA GLY A 379 24.15 -0.03 6.03
C GLY A 379 22.99 -1.02 5.86
N ILE A 380 21.78 -0.52 5.58
CA ILE A 380 20.56 -1.32 5.47
C ILE A 380 20.04 -1.36 4.04
N ASN A 381 19.51 -2.52 3.65
CA ASN A 381 18.79 -2.66 2.40
C ASN A 381 17.45 -1.91 2.49
N GLU A 382 17.17 -1.02 1.53
CA GLU A 382 15.94 -0.22 1.56
C GLU A 382 14.65 -1.07 1.58
N SER A 383 14.65 -2.16 0.81
CA SER A 383 13.49 -3.03 0.61
C SER A 383 13.26 -3.97 1.80
N SER A 384 14.31 -4.59 2.34
CA SER A 384 14.19 -5.55 3.45
C SER A 384 14.46 -4.96 4.84
N GLN A 385 15.06 -3.77 4.91
CA GLN A 385 15.51 -3.08 6.14
C GLN A 385 16.48 -3.90 6.99
N GLN A 386 17.02 -4.98 6.45
CA GLN A 386 18.06 -5.78 7.10
C GLN A 386 19.43 -5.18 6.80
N GLU A 387 20.30 -5.20 7.81
CA GLU A 387 21.73 -5.03 7.58
C GLU A 387 22.21 -6.21 6.71
N THR A 388 22.80 -5.88 5.57
CA THR A 388 23.38 -6.85 4.65
C THR A 388 24.75 -6.35 4.25
N ASP A 389 25.74 -7.24 4.21
CA ASP A 389 27.12 -6.88 3.84
C ASP A 389 27.18 -6.18 2.46
N ASP A 390 26.29 -6.57 1.55
CA ASP A 390 26.13 -5.96 0.22
C ASP A 390 25.85 -4.46 0.25
N PHE A 391 25.18 -3.95 1.29
CA PHE A 391 24.80 -2.54 1.45
C PHE A 391 25.59 -1.83 2.55
N LYS A 392 26.42 -2.56 3.30
CA LYS A 392 27.18 -2.02 4.43
C LYS A 392 28.41 -1.25 3.95
N ILE A 393 28.45 0.03 4.30
CA ILE A 393 29.57 0.94 3.99
C ILE A 393 30.49 1.12 5.20
N PHE A 394 29.94 1.14 6.42
CA PHE A 394 30.68 1.45 7.63
C PHE A 394 30.82 0.24 8.56
N SER A 395 32.00 0.07 9.15
CA SER A 395 32.28 -0.99 10.14
C SER A 395 31.70 -0.67 11.52
N LYS A 396 31.36 0.60 11.77
CA LYS A 396 30.67 1.10 12.96
C LYS A 396 29.43 1.90 12.57
N LYS A 397 28.50 2.07 13.51
CA LYS A 397 27.40 3.02 13.36
C LYS A 397 27.94 4.45 13.43
N LEU A 398 27.53 5.29 12.48
CA LEU A 398 27.84 6.72 12.50
C LEU A 398 27.07 7.40 13.63
N ASN A 399 27.73 8.33 14.33
CA ASN A 399 27.03 9.26 15.20
C ASN A 399 26.31 10.36 14.39
N ASP A 400 25.48 11.18 15.04
CA ASP A 400 24.66 12.19 14.35
C ASP A 400 25.48 13.17 13.51
N LYS A 401 26.65 13.60 14.02
CA LYS A 401 27.54 14.52 13.29
C LYS A 401 28.20 13.83 12.09
N GLU A 402 28.73 12.63 12.27
CA GLU A 402 29.29 11.82 11.19
C GLU A 402 28.25 11.53 10.10
N LYS A 403 27.01 11.26 10.51
CA LYS A 403 25.88 11.03 9.60
C LYS A 403 25.55 12.30 8.82
N GLU A 404 25.47 13.45 9.47
CA GLU A 404 25.24 14.74 8.79
C GLU A 404 26.35 15.04 7.76
N GLU A 405 27.61 14.89 8.16
CA GLU A 405 28.76 15.09 7.27
C GLU A 405 28.71 14.12 6.06
N PHE A 406 28.45 12.83 6.30
CA PHE A 406 28.31 11.85 5.23
C PHE A 406 27.17 12.21 4.27
N LEU A 407 25.99 12.55 4.79
CA LEU A 407 24.83 12.87 3.94
C LEU A 407 25.06 14.15 3.12
N SER A 408 25.80 15.11 3.66
CA SER A 408 26.12 16.35 2.94
C SER A 408 27.09 16.13 1.77
N LYS A 409 28.12 15.29 1.98
CA LYS A 409 29.18 15.05 1.00
C LYS A 409 29.70 13.60 1.06
N PRO A 410 28.94 12.62 0.54
CA PRO A 410 29.26 11.20 0.70
C PRO A 410 30.66 10.82 0.22
N TYR A 411 31.06 11.26 -0.98
CA TYR A 411 32.37 10.93 -1.54
C TYR A 411 33.54 11.53 -0.74
N GLU A 412 33.44 12.79 -0.33
CA GLU A 412 34.46 13.46 0.48
C GLU A 412 34.56 12.80 1.86
N PHE A 413 33.43 12.40 2.44
CA PHE A 413 33.40 11.70 3.72
C PHE A 413 34.11 10.34 3.67
N ILE A 414 33.89 9.53 2.63
CA ILE A 414 34.57 8.23 2.49
C ILE A 414 36.09 8.41 2.35
N GLU A 415 36.54 9.35 1.52
CA GLU A 415 37.96 9.60 1.31
C GLU A 415 38.67 10.08 2.60
N ASN A 416 37.94 10.79 3.46
CA ASN A 416 38.45 11.36 4.72
C ASN A 416 38.30 10.45 5.94
N ASN A 417 37.57 9.33 5.83
CA ASN A 417 37.25 8.44 6.95
C ASN A 417 37.39 6.97 6.54
N LEU A 418 38.53 6.63 5.94
CA LEU A 418 38.83 5.27 5.46
C LEU A 418 38.90 4.24 6.60
N ASP A 419 39.27 4.68 7.79
CA ASP A 419 39.43 3.86 9.00
C ASP A 419 38.12 3.25 9.51
N ILE A 420 36.98 3.81 9.13
CA ILE A 420 35.66 3.35 9.57
C ILE A 420 34.88 2.61 8.47
N LEU A 421 35.50 2.36 7.32
CA LEU A 421 34.85 1.66 6.21
C LEU A 421 34.73 0.16 6.47
N PHE A 422 33.74 -0.45 5.81
CA PHE A 422 33.45 -1.86 5.86
C PHE A 422 34.17 -2.60 4.73
N TYR A 423 35.25 -3.29 5.09
CA TYR A 423 36.11 -4.03 4.17
C TYR A 423 35.71 -5.51 4.11
N ILE A 424 34.97 -5.90 3.06
CA ILE A 424 34.48 -7.27 2.89
C ILE A 424 35.64 -8.20 2.59
N SER A 425 36.31 -7.95 1.48
CA SER A 425 37.35 -8.84 0.96
C SER A 425 38.63 -8.77 1.77
N ALA A 426 38.98 -7.58 2.28
CA ALA A 426 40.22 -7.41 3.04
C ALA A 426 40.13 -7.96 4.48
N TYR A 427 38.93 -8.06 5.07
CA TYR A 427 38.75 -8.41 6.49
C TYR A 427 37.62 -9.40 6.76
N ASN A 428 36.37 -9.06 6.43
CA ASN A 428 35.20 -9.84 6.85
C ASN A 428 35.17 -11.26 6.27
N ASP A 429 35.46 -11.43 4.98
CA ASP A 429 35.53 -12.75 4.35
C ASP A 429 36.56 -13.65 5.05
N LYS A 430 37.67 -13.06 5.51
CA LYS A 430 38.72 -13.79 6.25
C LYS A 430 38.26 -14.19 7.63
N LYS A 431 37.44 -13.38 8.29
CA LYS A 431 36.84 -13.71 9.59
C LYS A 431 35.82 -14.85 9.45
N VAL A 432 34.96 -14.79 8.44
CA VAL A 432 34.00 -15.87 8.14
C VAL A 432 34.72 -17.18 7.78
N GLU A 433 35.77 -17.11 6.95
CA GLU A 433 36.59 -18.26 6.57
C GLU A 433 37.33 -18.85 7.79
N LEU A 434 37.83 -18.01 8.70
CA LEU A 434 38.44 -18.43 9.96
C LEU A 434 37.45 -19.17 10.87
N ASP A 435 36.27 -18.59 11.10
CA ASP A 435 35.24 -19.17 11.97
C ASP A 435 34.76 -20.52 11.42
N ARG A 436 34.53 -20.58 10.11
CA ARG A 436 34.20 -21.84 9.42
C ARG A 436 35.31 -22.88 9.55
N SER A 437 36.56 -22.48 9.34
CA SER A 437 37.71 -23.40 9.48
C SER A 437 37.89 -23.92 10.90
N LYS A 438 37.60 -23.10 11.93
CA LYS A 438 37.60 -23.52 13.33
C LYS A 438 36.49 -24.55 13.61
N GLN A 439 35.27 -24.29 13.16
CA GLN A 439 34.16 -25.23 13.29
C GLN A 439 34.39 -26.55 12.55
N ASP A 440 34.96 -26.49 11.34
CA ASP A 440 35.30 -27.68 10.55
C ASP A 440 36.43 -28.49 11.24
N LEU A 441 37.42 -27.82 11.85
CA LEU A 441 38.51 -28.48 12.58
C LEU A 441 38.00 -29.27 13.80
N GLU A 442 36.97 -28.78 14.48
CA GLU A 442 36.34 -29.48 15.62
C GLU A 442 35.67 -30.79 15.20
N LYS A 443 35.10 -30.84 13.99
CA LYS A 443 34.35 -31.99 13.47
C LYS A 443 35.21 -32.98 12.67
N GLU A 444 36.38 -32.55 12.20
CA GLU A 444 37.22 -33.32 11.29
C GLU A 444 38.07 -34.39 12.01
N GLN A 445 38.04 -35.62 11.52
CA GLN A 445 38.77 -36.76 12.10
C GLN A 445 40.07 -37.09 11.35
N SER A 446 40.18 -36.71 10.07
CA SER A 446 41.38 -36.97 9.26
C SER A 446 42.57 -36.10 9.67
N SER A 447 43.71 -36.71 10.00
CA SER A 447 44.94 -36.01 10.41
C SER A 447 45.47 -35.06 9.33
N THR A 448 45.46 -35.47 8.06
CA THR A 448 45.89 -34.66 6.92
C THR A 448 44.99 -33.43 6.74
N ARG A 449 43.67 -33.61 6.85
CA ARG A 449 42.72 -32.51 6.69
C ARG A 449 42.76 -31.55 7.88
N ARG A 450 42.92 -32.06 9.11
CA ARG A 450 43.17 -31.24 10.32
C ARG A 450 44.42 -30.37 10.18
N LEU A 451 45.52 -30.90 9.63
CA LEU A 451 46.74 -30.11 9.40
C LEU A 451 46.52 -28.99 8.38
N SER A 452 45.78 -29.27 7.30
CA SER A 452 45.41 -28.26 6.29
C SER A 452 44.54 -27.14 6.89
N LEU A 453 43.53 -27.50 7.69
CA LEU A 453 42.67 -26.54 8.39
C LEU A 453 43.47 -25.68 9.38
N ARG A 454 44.40 -26.25 10.15
CA ARG A 454 45.28 -25.50 11.05
C ARG A 454 46.15 -24.47 10.32
N ARG A 455 46.71 -24.83 9.15
CA ARG A 455 47.48 -23.88 8.32
C ARG A 455 46.60 -22.74 7.80
N THR A 456 45.36 -23.05 7.43
CA THR A 456 44.38 -22.05 6.99
C THR A 456 44.02 -21.09 8.13
N ILE A 457 43.77 -21.62 9.33
CA ILE A 457 43.52 -20.85 10.56
C ILE A 457 44.69 -19.90 10.87
N ASP A 458 45.92 -20.42 10.97
CA ASP A 458 47.12 -19.60 11.27
C ASP A 458 47.35 -18.51 10.22
N ARG A 459 47.13 -18.83 8.94
CA ARG A 459 47.21 -17.84 7.86
C ARG A 459 46.16 -16.74 8.02
N ASN A 460 44.91 -17.10 8.27
CA ASN A 460 43.82 -16.12 8.39
C ASN A 460 43.97 -15.28 9.66
N GLU A 461 44.40 -15.85 10.79
CA GLU A 461 44.70 -15.12 12.02
C GLU A 461 45.80 -14.06 11.81
N LYS A 462 46.89 -14.43 11.12
CA LYS A 462 47.97 -13.48 10.79
C LYS A 462 47.51 -12.37 9.85
N LEU A 463 46.68 -12.69 8.85
CA LEU A 463 46.15 -11.69 7.91
C LEU A 463 45.20 -10.71 8.62
N ILE A 464 44.31 -11.23 9.47
CA ILE A 464 43.39 -10.44 10.28
C ILE A 464 44.16 -9.51 11.23
N ALA A 465 45.12 -10.04 12.00
CA ALA A 465 45.92 -9.26 12.93
C ALA A 465 46.73 -8.17 12.23
N LYS A 466 47.27 -8.47 11.04
CA LYS A 466 47.96 -7.47 10.22
C LYS A 466 47.01 -6.36 9.79
N PHE A 467 45.82 -6.71 9.30
CA PHE A 467 44.84 -5.72 8.85
C PHE A 467 44.38 -4.81 9.99
N GLU A 468 44.13 -5.37 11.19
CA GLU A 468 43.79 -4.59 12.39
C GLU A 468 44.91 -3.62 12.79
N SER A 469 46.17 -4.06 12.69
CA SER A 469 47.32 -3.18 12.91
C SER A 469 47.41 -2.05 11.88
N ASP A 470 47.13 -2.36 10.61
CA ASP A 470 47.14 -1.37 9.54
C ASP A 470 45.99 -0.35 9.69
N LEU A 471 44.80 -0.76 10.17
CA LEU A 471 43.68 0.15 10.50
C LEU A 471 44.01 1.11 11.66
N LEU A 472 44.71 0.63 12.70
CA LEU A 472 45.16 1.50 13.79
C LEU A 472 46.15 2.57 13.29
N LYS A 473 47.10 2.17 12.45
CA LYS A 473 48.05 3.11 11.81
C LYS A 473 47.34 4.07 10.85
N LEU A 474 46.32 3.61 10.14
CA LEU A 474 45.52 4.44 9.25
C LEU A 474 44.80 5.54 10.02
N THR A 475 44.15 5.18 11.14
CA THR A 475 43.48 6.15 12.03
C THR A 475 44.45 7.23 12.52
N GLN A 476 45.65 6.83 12.96
CA GLN A 476 46.71 7.76 13.37
C GLN A 476 47.19 8.66 12.23
N SER A 477 47.34 8.09 11.02
CA SER A 477 47.78 8.82 9.83
C SER A 477 46.74 9.86 9.39
N ILE A 478 45.45 9.51 9.40
CA ILE A 478 44.35 10.44 9.09
C ILE A 478 44.35 11.62 10.08
N ASN A 479 44.50 11.35 11.38
CA ASN A 479 44.57 12.41 12.40
C ASN A 479 45.80 13.31 12.23
N THR A 480 46.96 12.72 11.90
CA THR A 480 48.21 13.45 11.59
C THR A 480 48.02 14.42 10.42
N VAL A 481 47.37 13.98 9.34
CA VAL A 481 47.09 14.83 8.16
C VAL A 481 46.12 15.97 8.50
N LYS A 482 45.07 15.68 9.29
CA LYS A 482 44.06 16.66 9.72
C LYS A 482 44.57 17.66 10.78
N SER A 483 45.68 17.37 11.47
CA SER A 483 46.22 18.23 12.55
C SER A 483 46.87 19.51 12.01
N ASN A 484 46.50 20.66 12.57
CA ASN A 484 47.13 21.95 12.24
C ASN A 484 48.51 22.15 12.89
N GLN A 485 48.86 21.34 13.89
CA GLN A 485 50.09 21.49 14.69
C GLN A 485 51.23 20.60 14.21
N GLU A 486 50.98 19.73 13.23
CA GLU A 486 51.90 18.69 12.80
C GLU A 486 52.86 19.17 11.70
N SER A 487 54.11 18.70 11.72
CA SER A 487 55.10 19.07 10.71
C SER A 487 54.72 18.58 9.31
N GLN A 488 55.06 19.34 8.27
CA GLN A 488 54.79 18.93 6.88
C GLN A 488 55.43 17.59 6.53
N THR A 489 56.61 17.29 7.07
CA THR A 489 57.28 16.00 6.89
C THR A 489 56.46 14.84 7.45
N ASN A 490 55.86 15.00 8.64
CA ASN A 490 55.01 13.98 9.24
C ASN A 490 53.69 13.82 8.48
N LYS A 491 53.11 14.93 8.01
CA LYS A 491 51.92 14.91 7.14
C LYS A 491 52.19 14.14 5.84
N ASN A 492 53.32 14.38 5.18
CA ASN A 492 53.69 13.67 3.96
C ASN A 492 53.85 12.15 4.20
N LYS A 493 54.54 11.75 5.29
CA LYS A 493 54.67 10.33 5.66
C LYS A 493 53.33 9.66 5.95
N ALA A 494 52.44 10.37 6.66
CA ALA A 494 51.09 9.88 6.93
C ALA A 494 50.28 9.74 5.63
N GLN A 495 50.41 10.70 4.71
CA GLN A 495 49.77 10.62 3.40
C GLN A 495 50.30 9.44 2.57
N GLU A 496 51.61 9.21 2.54
CA GLU A 496 52.21 8.04 1.87
C GLU A 496 51.66 6.71 2.41
N PHE A 497 51.46 6.61 3.73
CA PHE A 497 50.84 5.44 4.34
C PHE A 497 49.39 5.27 3.88
N ILE A 498 48.60 6.35 3.88
CA ILE A 498 47.21 6.35 3.42
C ILE A 498 47.15 5.88 1.95
N ASP A 499 48.00 6.42 1.08
CA ASP A 499 48.02 6.10 -0.34
C ASP A 499 48.43 4.62 -0.57
N LYS A 500 49.40 4.12 0.20
CA LYS A 500 49.79 2.71 0.17
C LYS A 500 48.69 1.78 0.67
N PHE A 501 47.96 2.19 1.71
CA PHE A 501 46.82 1.44 2.24
C PHE A 501 45.72 1.33 1.17
N LYS A 502 45.35 2.45 0.53
CA LYS A 502 44.39 2.50 -0.58
C LYS A 502 44.80 1.61 -1.77
N SER A 503 46.10 1.52 -2.03
CA SER A 503 46.65 0.77 -3.17
C SER A 503 46.71 -0.75 -2.96
N ASN A 504 46.42 -1.26 -1.76
CA ASN A 504 46.31 -2.70 -1.53
C ASN A 504 45.13 -3.25 -2.34
N SER A 505 45.33 -4.30 -3.14
CA SER A 505 44.32 -4.79 -4.08
C SER A 505 42.97 -5.15 -3.45
N LEU A 506 42.96 -5.75 -2.25
CA LEU A 506 41.71 -6.09 -1.55
C LEU A 506 41.01 -4.83 -1.03
N VAL A 507 41.78 -3.89 -0.47
CA VAL A 507 41.28 -2.60 0.02
C VAL A 507 40.74 -1.75 -1.13
N ALA A 508 41.47 -1.70 -2.25
CA ALA A 508 41.07 -0.97 -3.45
C ALA A 508 39.73 -1.51 -4.00
N ASN A 509 39.58 -2.83 -4.07
CA ASN A 509 38.33 -3.46 -4.49
C ASN A 509 37.15 -3.10 -3.57
N ASP A 510 37.37 -3.13 -2.25
CA ASP A 510 36.35 -2.74 -1.26
C ASP A 510 36.01 -1.24 -1.35
N ILE A 511 36.99 -0.36 -1.59
CA ILE A 511 36.77 1.07 -1.80
C ILE A 511 35.96 1.31 -3.09
N GLU A 512 36.29 0.63 -4.18
CA GLU A 512 35.54 0.73 -5.43
C GLU A 512 34.11 0.18 -5.29
N ARG A 513 33.92 -0.91 -4.54
CA ARG A 513 32.59 -1.41 -4.15
C ARG A 513 31.80 -0.32 -3.42
N ILE A 514 32.39 0.32 -2.41
CA ILE A 514 31.74 1.39 -1.64
C ILE A 514 31.42 2.59 -2.54
N LYS A 515 32.35 3.01 -3.40
CA LYS A 515 32.11 4.11 -4.37
C LYS A 515 30.96 3.77 -5.32
N LYS A 516 30.88 2.53 -5.78
CA LYS A 516 29.76 2.04 -6.58
C LYS A 516 28.45 2.06 -5.79
N LEU A 517 28.43 1.62 -4.53
CA LEU A 517 27.22 1.71 -3.69
C LEU A 517 26.75 3.14 -3.49
N ILE A 518 27.68 4.07 -3.25
CA ILE A 518 27.37 5.49 -3.12
C ILE A 518 26.85 6.05 -4.45
N LYS A 519 27.48 5.67 -5.56
CA LYS A 519 27.01 6.04 -6.89
C LYS A 519 25.60 5.51 -7.14
N ASP A 520 25.36 4.23 -6.90
CA ASP A 520 24.05 3.60 -7.09
C ASP A 520 23.00 4.26 -6.16
N GLY A 521 23.32 4.49 -4.89
CA GLY A 521 22.40 5.11 -3.92
C GLY A 521 22.24 6.62 -4.02
N LEU A 522 23.08 7.34 -4.78
CA LEU A 522 22.90 8.77 -5.09
C LEU A 522 22.31 9.00 -6.50
N ASP A 523 22.76 8.23 -7.48
CA ASP A 523 22.40 8.43 -8.88
C ASP A 523 21.13 7.71 -9.29
N THR A 524 20.85 6.53 -8.70
CA THR A 524 19.68 5.70 -9.06
C THR A 524 18.53 5.80 -8.07
N LYS A 525 18.81 6.20 -6.83
CA LYS A 525 17.80 6.40 -5.77
C LYS A 525 17.40 7.86 -5.70
N LYS A 526 16.67 8.25 -6.74
CA LYS A 526 16.02 9.55 -6.90
C LYS A 526 14.52 9.34 -6.91
N THR A 527 13.79 10.39 -6.55
CA THR A 527 12.34 10.36 -6.61
C THR A 527 11.77 11.53 -7.41
N SER A 528 10.47 11.47 -7.64
CA SER A 528 9.74 12.39 -8.50
C SER A 528 9.30 13.66 -7.75
N GLN A 529 8.99 14.74 -8.49
CA GLN A 529 8.40 15.94 -7.88
C GLN A 529 7.06 15.60 -7.18
N PHE A 530 6.28 14.71 -7.80
CA PHE A 530 5.07 14.16 -7.20
C PHE A 530 5.33 13.54 -5.82
N ALA A 531 6.33 12.67 -5.68
CA ALA A 531 6.63 12.00 -4.42
C ALA A 531 7.03 12.98 -3.31
N LEU A 532 7.76 14.05 -3.64
CA LEU A 532 8.08 15.10 -2.66
C LEU A 532 6.83 15.85 -2.20
N ALA A 533 5.94 16.22 -3.12
CA ALA A 533 4.67 16.86 -2.77
C ALA A 533 3.76 15.92 -1.95
N ASP A 534 3.71 14.65 -2.31
CA ASP A 534 2.96 13.63 -1.59
C ASP A 534 3.53 13.38 -0.17
N LEU A 535 4.86 13.36 -0.01
CA LEU A 535 5.50 13.30 1.31
C LEU A 535 5.00 14.42 2.23
N PHE A 536 5.02 15.68 1.76
CA PHE A 536 4.59 16.81 2.57
C PHE A 536 3.07 16.82 2.81
N ALA A 537 2.27 16.44 1.82
CA ALA A 537 0.82 16.28 2.00
C ALA A 537 0.49 15.23 3.06
N LYS A 538 1.15 14.07 3.02
CA LYS A 538 0.99 13.00 4.02
C LYS A 538 1.49 13.42 5.41
N LEU A 539 2.65 14.08 5.50
CA LEU A 539 3.17 14.58 6.78
C LEU A 539 2.21 15.59 7.43
N LEU A 540 1.68 16.54 6.66
CA LEU A 540 0.67 17.49 7.14
C LEU A 540 -0.59 16.76 7.63
N PHE A 541 -1.12 15.84 6.81
CA PHE A 541 -2.33 15.09 7.13
C PHE A 541 -2.19 14.24 8.39
N LEU A 542 -1.06 13.53 8.54
CA LEU A 542 -0.77 12.73 9.73
C LEU A 542 -0.57 13.62 10.97
N ASN A 543 -0.10 14.85 10.80
CA ASN A 543 0.02 15.83 11.89
C ASN A 543 -1.23 16.72 12.03
N LYS A 544 -2.41 16.16 11.81
CA LYS A 544 -3.74 16.78 12.03
C LYS A 544 -4.13 17.95 11.13
N VAL A 545 -3.35 18.27 10.11
CA VAL A 545 -3.78 19.20 9.03
C VAL A 545 -4.61 18.40 8.02
N TYR A 546 -5.83 18.05 8.41
CA TYR A 546 -6.65 17.02 7.76
C TYR A 546 -7.24 17.39 6.39
N GLN A 547 -7.09 18.64 5.96
CA GLN A 547 -7.31 19.00 4.57
C GLN A 547 -5.96 19.32 3.96
N ALA A 548 -5.30 18.31 3.40
CA ALA A 548 -3.98 18.42 2.79
C ALA A 548 -3.89 17.42 1.62
N GLN A 549 -3.47 17.89 0.45
CA GLN A 549 -3.31 17.06 -0.73
C GLN A 549 -2.20 17.61 -1.65
N SER A 550 -1.59 16.76 -2.45
CA SER A 550 -0.76 17.20 -3.58
C SER A 550 -1.65 17.51 -4.79
N VAL A 551 -1.22 18.47 -5.60
CA VAL A 551 -1.94 18.92 -6.80
C VAL A 551 -0.97 19.06 -7.96
N LYS A 552 -1.38 18.53 -9.12
CA LYS A 552 -0.68 18.69 -10.40
C LYS A 552 -1.17 19.95 -11.11
N GLY A 553 -0.24 20.75 -11.62
CA GLY A 553 -0.58 21.93 -12.43
C GLY A 553 0.62 22.58 -13.07
N LEU A 554 0.48 23.84 -13.44
CA LEU A 554 1.50 24.60 -14.17
C LEU A 554 2.06 25.71 -13.28
N ARG A 555 3.38 25.76 -13.14
CA ARG A 555 4.10 26.93 -12.63
C ARG A 555 4.30 27.92 -13.78
N VAL A 556 4.01 29.18 -13.54
CA VAL A 556 4.08 30.26 -14.53
C VAL A 556 5.27 31.16 -14.19
N ASN A 557 6.20 31.30 -15.14
CA ASN A 557 7.32 32.22 -15.07
C ASN A 557 7.33 33.12 -16.31
N GLY A 558 6.71 34.29 -16.19
CA GLY A 558 6.45 35.16 -17.35
C GLY A 558 5.53 34.46 -18.36
N ASN A 559 6.04 34.23 -19.57
CA ASN A 559 5.31 33.52 -20.63
C ASN A 559 5.58 32.01 -20.67
N GLN A 560 6.45 31.49 -19.79
CA GLN A 560 6.76 30.07 -19.73
C GLN A 560 5.87 29.36 -18.71
N GLU A 561 5.32 28.21 -19.10
CA GLU A 561 4.53 27.33 -18.25
C GLU A 561 5.27 25.99 -18.10
N GLU A 562 5.45 25.55 -16.86
CA GLU A 562 6.15 24.32 -16.51
C GLU A 562 5.22 23.42 -15.70
N LEU A 563 5.06 22.16 -16.11
CA LEU A 563 4.27 21.19 -15.37
C LEU A 563 4.96 20.83 -14.05
N THR A 564 4.25 20.91 -12.93
CA THR A 564 4.80 20.69 -11.59
C THR A 564 3.74 20.17 -10.60
N TYR A 565 4.20 19.93 -9.37
CA TYR A 565 3.39 19.58 -8.22
C TYR A 565 3.59 20.55 -7.06
N TRP A 566 2.49 20.87 -6.37
CA TRP A 566 2.52 21.61 -5.11
C TRP A 566 1.62 20.93 -4.06
N VAL A 567 1.66 21.44 -2.84
CA VAL A 567 0.79 20.98 -1.74
C VAL A 567 -0.28 22.04 -1.47
N GLU A 568 -1.55 21.65 -1.50
CA GLU A 568 -2.65 22.48 -0.99
C GLU A 568 -3.04 22.01 0.40
N PHE A 569 -3.23 22.93 1.35
CA PHE A 569 -3.70 22.60 2.68
C PHE A 569 -4.58 23.71 3.29
N LEU A 570 -5.45 23.36 4.24
CA LEU A 570 -6.26 24.32 4.99
C LEU A 570 -5.53 24.71 6.28
N ASP A 571 -5.26 25.99 6.46
CA ASP A 571 -4.92 26.50 7.77
C ASP A 571 -6.21 26.73 8.58
N ALA A 572 -6.53 25.78 9.44
CA ALA A 572 -7.79 25.76 10.17
C ALA A 572 -7.93 26.94 11.16
N LYS A 573 -6.81 27.49 11.64
CA LYS A 573 -6.78 28.68 12.51
C LYS A 573 -7.28 29.94 11.82
N THR A 574 -6.90 30.14 10.55
CA THR A 574 -7.35 31.30 9.74
C THR A 574 -8.53 30.95 8.84
N ASN A 575 -8.90 29.67 8.75
CA ASN A 575 -9.83 29.11 7.77
C ASN A 575 -9.49 29.52 6.33
N THR A 576 -8.20 29.57 6.00
CA THR A 576 -7.72 29.93 4.66
C THR A 576 -6.99 28.77 4.01
N LYS A 577 -7.25 28.58 2.72
CA LYS A 577 -6.54 27.60 1.90
C LYS A 577 -5.19 28.17 1.51
N LYS A 578 -4.15 27.38 1.73
CA LYS A 578 -2.77 27.70 1.38
C LYS A 578 -2.27 26.78 0.28
N LEU A 579 -1.35 27.32 -0.51
CA LEU A 579 -0.55 26.59 -1.49
C LEU A 579 0.91 26.64 -1.06
N PHE A 580 1.59 25.50 -1.03
CA PHE A 580 3.01 25.41 -0.72
C PHE A 580 3.78 24.87 -1.92
N ASP A 581 4.65 25.72 -2.49
CA ASP A 581 5.57 25.34 -3.56
C ASP A 581 6.79 24.60 -3.00
N VAL A 582 6.55 23.35 -2.58
CA VAL A 582 7.56 22.46 -1.99
C VAL A 582 8.75 22.23 -2.92
N TYR A 583 8.50 22.15 -4.23
CA TYR A 583 9.57 21.92 -5.20
C TYR A 583 10.43 23.17 -5.36
N GLY A 584 9.80 24.35 -5.44
CA GLY A 584 10.50 25.63 -5.58
C GLY A 584 11.42 25.92 -4.39
N ILE A 585 10.94 25.72 -3.16
CA ILE A 585 11.76 25.93 -1.96
C ILE A 585 12.88 24.89 -1.86
N TYR A 586 12.60 23.64 -2.23
CA TYR A 586 13.61 22.58 -2.25
C TYR A 586 14.75 22.96 -3.19
N LYS A 587 14.46 23.35 -4.43
CA LYS A 587 15.48 23.80 -5.38
C LYS A 587 16.28 25.00 -4.87
N ALA A 588 15.60 26.01 -4.34
CA ALA A 588 16.27 27.20 -3.81
C ALA A 588 17.19 26.84 -2.64
N SER A 589 16.76 25.93 -1.77
CA SER A 589 17.55 25.50 -0.60
C SER A 589 18.82 24.73 -0.95
N GLN A 590 18.89 24.11 -2.14
CA GLN A 590 20.10 23.46 -2.64
C GLN A 590 21.20 24.47 -3.03
N SER A 591 20.81 25.69 -3.40
CA SER A 591 21.76 26.75 -3.80
C SER A 591 22.00 27.81 -2.70
N ASN A 592 21.07 27.95 -1.75
CA ASN A 592 21.13 28.93 -0.68
C ASN A 592 20.54 28.36 0.62
N SER A 593 21.33 28.28 1.69
CA SER A 593 20.90 27.74 2.99
C SER A 593 19.91 28.64 3.74
N ASN A 594 19.83 29.94 3.40
CA ASN A 594 19.03 30.95 4.11
C ASN A 594 17.67 31.25 3.44
N VAL A 595 17.15 30.34 2.62
CA VAL A 595 15.85 30.53 1.95
C VAL A 595 14.71 30.57 2.97
N SER A 596 13.90 31.63 2.90
CA SER A 596 12.69 31.78 3.70
C SER A 596 11.57 30.91 3.16
N ILE A 597 10.92 30.15 4.04
CA ILE A 597 9.76 29.34 3.65
C ILE A 597 8.53 30.18 3.31
N ASP A 598 8.42 31.38 3.88
CA ASP A 598 7.26 32.25 3.67
C ASP A 598 7.13 32.69 2.20
N ASP A 599 8.24 32.77 1.46
CA ASP A 599 8.25 33.14 0.04
C ASP A 599 7.64 32.06 -0.89
N TYR A 600 7.38 30.87 -0.33
CA TYR A 600 6.86 29.70 -1.04
C TYR A 600 5.50 29.23 -0.52
N ILE A 601 4.88 30.01 0.39
CA ILE A 601 3.52 29.80 0.87
C ILE A 601 2.63 30.90 0.29
N PHE A 602 1.56 30.51 -0.38
CA PHE A 602 0.67 31.42 -1.10
C PHE A 602 -0.79 31.29 -0.64
N ASP A 603 -1.51 32.41 -0.67
CA ASP A 603 -2.95 32.48 -0.45
C ASP A 603 -3.70 32.05 -1.72
N GLY A 604 -3.74 30.74 -1.97
CA GLY A 604 -4.40 30.15 -3.13
C GLY A 604 -3.57 30.18 -4.42
N LEU A 605 -4.26 30.10 -5.57
CA LEU A 605 -3.62 30.18 -6.89
C LEU A 605 -3.16 31.62 -7.13
N SER A 606 -1.84 31.83 -7.09
CA SER A 606 -1.24 33.11 -7.44
C SER A 606 -1.04 33.22 -8.95
N THR A 607 -0.60 34.39 -9.43
CA THR A 607 -0.18 34.57 -10.84
C THR A 607 0.96 33.63 -11.26
N LYS A 608 1.61 32.96 -10.29
CA LYS A 608 2.68 31.99 -10.50
C LYS A 608 2.19 30.54 -10.68
N PHE A 609 0.89 30.25 -10.47
CA PHE A 609 0.37 28.89 -10.57
C PHE A 609 -0.98 28.83 -11.30
N LYS A 610 -1.14 27.85 -12.17
CA LYS A 610 -2.40 27.52 -12.86
C LYS A 610 -2.73 26.05 -12.66
N LYS A 611 -4.01 25.74 -12.45
CA LYS A 611 -4.50 24.36 -12.50
C LYS A 611 -4.61 23.90 -13.95
N LEU A 612 -4.42 22.60 -14.20
CA LEU A 612 -4.80 22.01 -15.49
C LEU A 612 -6.33 22.05 -15.62
N ASP A 613 -6.84 22.29 -16.82
CA ASP A 613 -8.29 22.27 -17.09
C ASP A 613 -8.95 20.92 -16.77
N SER A 614 -8.17 19.83 -16.81
CA SER A 614 -8.60 18.50 -16.35
C SER A 614 -8.49 18.29 -14.83
N SER A 615 -7.64 19.08 -14.15
CA SER A 615 -7.45 19.01 -12.71
C SER A 615 -8.56 19.76 -11.99
N ASN A 616 -9.69 19.08 -11.83
CA ASN A 616 -10.64 19.44 -10.80
C ASN A 616 -9.96 19.18 -9.46
N SER A 617 -9.23 20.18 -8.96
CA SER A 617 -8.72 20.22 -7.60
C SER A 617 -9.80 19.68 -6.67
N MET A 618 -9.54 18.52 -6.08
CA MET A 618 -10.45 17.91 -5.11
C MET A 618 -10.33 18.60 -3.74
N PHE A 619 -9.90 19.86 -3.72
CA PHE A 619 -9.98 20.75 -2.56
C PHE A 619 -11.24 21.61 -2.67
#